data_AF-A0A7Y0LCI9-F1
#
_entry.id   AF-A0A7Y0LCI9-F1
#
_cell.length_a   1.000
_cell.length_b   1.000
_cell.length_c   1.000
_cell.angle_alpha   90.00
_cell.angle_beta   90.00
_cell.angle_gamma   90.00
#
_symmetry.space_group_name_H-M   'P 1'
#
loop_
_entity.id
_entity.type
_entity.pdbx_description
1 polymer ?
#
loop_
_entity_poly.entity_id
_entity_poly.type
_entity_poly.pdbx_seq_one_letter_code
_entity_poly.pdbx_strand_id
1 'polypeptide(L)'
;MKKQTGFTLIELVIVVVILGFLAVTAIPKFLDLTDQAKEANIEGMAGGFATAVSLVRAQWEAEGRPVDGTSRNIVEYDGTEVLLTTEDDANNVRPGYVVATTGGVNAGAGLGGGFTVANCIEIWQNILQQPPGISSNVADLNGASGGQFNYLAAFSGGTDDGAVCQYYLKETLPQTGGSYTNPGFDVSATAVGNSFTYQPSNSSVVVYVNN
;
A
#
# COMPACT_ATOMS: atom_id res chain seq x y z
N MET A 1 -50.07 27.52 35.39
CA MET A 1 -49.89 26.90 34.06
C MET A 1 -48.88 27.74 33.28
N LYS A 2 -47.68 27.22 32.99
CA LYS A 2 -46.71 27.91 32.13
C LYS A 2 -47.19 27.77 30.68
N LYS A 3 -47.42 28.88 29.98
CA LYS A 3 -47.72 28.87 28.53
C LYS A 3 -46.51 28.27 27.80
N GLN A 4 -46.72 27.16 27.11
CA GLN A 4 -45.72 26.62 26.20
C GLN A 4 -45.76 27.48 24.92
N THR A 5 -44.74 28.30 24.70
CA THR A 5 -44.51 28.99 23.43
C THR A 5 -44.06 27.94 22.42
N GLY A 6 -44.95 27.53 21.53
CA GLY A 6 -44.61 26.66 20.41
C GLY A 6 -43.75 27.39 19.38
N PHE A 7 -42.89 26.65 18.69
CA PHE A 7 -42.11 27.14 17.55
C PHE A 7 -43.04 27.59 16.42
N THR A 8 -42.68 28.67 15.71
CA THR A 8 -43.45 29.13 14.54
C THR A 8 -43.05 28.35 13.29
N LEU A 9 -43.99 28.14 12.36
CA LEU A 9 -43.69 27.46 11.08
C LEU A 9 -42.62 28.20 10.26
N ILE A 10 -42.65 29.54 10.29
CA ILE A 10 -41.68 30.36 9.53
C ILE A 10 -40.25 30.21 10.05
N GLU A 11 -40.09 30.06 11.37
CA GLU A 11 -38.79 29.90 12.01
C GLU A 11 -38.16 28.55 11.62
N LEU A 12 -38.97 27.49 11.55
CA LEU A 12 -38.51 26.19 11.04
C LEU A 12 -38.13 26.26 9.55
N VAL A 13 -38.92 26.94 8.72
CA VAL A 13 -38.64 27.09 7.29
C VAL A 13 -37.33 27.85 7.04
N ILE A 14 -37.12 28.97 7.74
CA ILE A 14 -35.89 29.75 7.60
C ILE A 14 -34.65 28.93 7.98
N VAL A 15 -34.73 28.12 9.04
CA VAL A 15 -33.60 27.27 9.46
C VAL A 15 -33.24 26.26 8.37
N VAL A 16 -34.22 25.57 7.78
CA VAL A 16 -33.97 24.60 6.70
C VAL A 16 -33.39 25.27 5.46
N VAL A 17 -33.86 26.48 5.12
CA VAL A 17 -33.33 27.25 3.99
C VAL A 17 -31.87 27.65 4.23
N ILE A 18 -31.53 28.16 5.41
CA ILE A 18 -30.15 28.53 5.76
C ILE A 18 -29.25 27.28 5.74
N LEU A 19 -29.69 26.16 6.33
CA LEU A 19 -28.95 24.89 6.27
C LEU A 19 -28.75 24.41 4.83
N GLY A 20 -29.74 24.61 3.96
CA GLY A 20 -29.63 24.29 2.53
C GLY A 20 -28.52 25.08 1.83
N PHE A 21 -28.45 26.41 2.04
CA PHE A 21 -27.40 27.24 1.44
C PHE A 21 -26.00 26.86 1.95
N LEU A 22 -25.87 26.61 3.25
CA LEU A 22 -24.59 26.19 3.84
C LEU A 22 -24.13 24.83 3.28
N ALA A 23 -25.05 23.89 3.09
CA ALA A 23 -24.72 22.58 2.53
C ALA A 23 -24.18 22.66 1.10
N VAL A 24 -24.81 23.45 0.22
CA VAL A 24 -24.41 23.58 -1.20
C VAL A 24 -22.98 24.09 -1.37
N THR A 25 -22.55 25.01 -0.50
CA THR A 25 -21.19 25.57 -0.56
C THR A 25 -20.13 24.71 0.12
N ALA A 26 -20.51 23.91 1.12
CA ALA A 26 -19.59 23.06 1.87
C ALA A 26 -19.28 21.72 1.19
N ILE A 27 -20.25 21.12 0.49
CA ILE A 27 -20.12 19.78 -0.11
C ILE A 27 -18.95 19.68 -1.10
N PRO A 28 -18.78 20.58 -2.09
CA PRO A 28 -17.70 20.46 -3.08
C PRO A 28 -16.31 20.47 -2.42
N LYS A 29 -16.10 21.39 -1.47
CA LYS A 29 -14.85 21.50 -0.73
C LYS A 29 -14.54 20.26 0.11
N PHE A 30 -15.56 19.61 0.66
CA PHE A 30 -15.37 18.40 1.46
C PHE A 30 -14.92 17.20 0.60
N LEU A 31 -15.43 17.10 -0.63
CA LEU A 31 -15.00 16.07 -1.59
C LEU A 31 -13.53 16.25 -1.97
N ASP A 32 -13.14 17.47 -2.35
CA ASP A 32 -11.74 17.79 -2.73
C ASP A 32 -10.76 17.47 -1.59
N LEU A 33 -11.12 17.77 -0.34
CA LEU A 33 -10.30 17.46 0.83
C LEU A 33 -10.16 15.94 1.06
N THR A 34 -11.20 15.18 0.75
CA THR A 34 -11.18 13.73 0.89
C THR A 34 -10.25 13.09 -0.13
N ASP A 35 -10.24 13.58 -1.37
CA ASP A 35 -9.35 13.06 -2.40
C ASP A 35 -7.89 13.46 -2.17
N GLN A 36 -7.63 14.71 -1.76
CA GLN A 36 -6.31 15.14 -1.30
C GLN A 36 -5.80 14.32 -0.11
N ALA A 37 -6.70 13.91 0.81
CA ALA A 37 -6.32 13.07 1.93
C ALA A 37 -5.90 11.66 1.49
N LYS A 38 -6.56 11.08 0.47
CA LYS A 38 -6.18 9.78 -0.10
C LYS A 38 -4.86 9.86 -0.86
N GLU A 39 -4.61 10.95 -1.58
CA GLU A 39 -3.34 11.23 -2.26
C GLU A 39 -2.20 11.36 -1.24
N ALA A 40 -2.34 12.21 -0.23
CA ALA A 40 -1.34 12.36 0.82
C ALA A 40 -1.09 11.05 1.60
N ASN A 41 -2.13 10.22 1.77
CA ASN A 41 -2.00 8.91 2.40
C ASN A 41 -1.10 7.97 1.58
N ILE A 42 -1.34 7.82 0.28
CA ILE A 42 -0.55 6.90 -0.55
C ILE A 42 0.89 7.38 -0.69
N GLU A 43 1.11 8.69 -0.83
CA GLU A 43 2.45 9.30 -0.89
C GLU A 43 3.20 9.12 0.43
N GLY A 44 2.54 9.38 1.56
CA GLY A 44 3.12 9.18 2.89
C GLY A 44 3.52 7.74 3.14
N MET A 45 2.67 6.78 2.73
CA MET A 45 2.96 5.36 2.85
C MET A 45 4.08 4.91 1.93
N ALA A 46 4.11 5.36 0.67
CA ALA A 46 5.20 5.05 -0.26
C ALA A 46 6.54 5.63 0.23
N GLY A 47 6.53 6.86 0.76
CA GLY A 47 7.73 7.48 1.34
C GLY A 47 8.24 6.75 2.58
N GLY A 48 7.33 6.33 3.47
CA GLY A 48 7.66 5.49 4.62
C GLY A 48 8.22 4.12 4.20
N PHE A 49 7.61 3.49 3.21
CA PHE A 49 8.06 2.22 2.64
C PHE A 49 9.46 2.34 2.01
N ALA A 50 9.70 3.35 1.18
CA ALA A 50 11.02 3.60 0.58
C ALA A 50 12.10 3.82 1.65
N THR A 51 11.77 4.57 2.71
CA THR A 51 12.66 4.79 3.85
C THR A 51 12.98 3.47 4.55
N ALA A 52 11.97 2.63 4.83
CA ALA A 52 12.16 1.32 5.45
C ALA A 52 13.07 0.41 4.61
N VAL A 53 12.84 0.30 3.30
CA VAL A 53 13.71 -0.48 2.39
C VAL A 53 15.15 0.04 2.43
N SER A 54 15.34 1.37 2.41
CA SER A 54 16.68 1.96 2.47
C SER A 54 17.38 1.72 3.80
N LEU A 55 16.64 1.70 4.92
CA LEU A 55 17.17 1.44 6.24
C LEU A 55 17.62 -0.02 6.38
N VAL A 56 16.81 -0.96 5.89
CA VAL A 56 17.18 -2.37 5.82
C VAL A 56 18.48 -2.57 5.04
N ARG A 57 18.58 -1.95 3.85
CA ARG A 57 19.82 -2.00 3.06
C ARG A 57 21.00 -1.39 3.81
N ALA A 58 20.82 -0.23 4.43
CA ALA A 58 21.88 0.47 5.15
C ALA A 58 22.40 -0.37 6.31
N GLN A 59 21.51 -1.04 7.04
CA GLN A 59 21.87 -1.95 8.11
C GLN A 59 22.67 -3.15 7.58
N TRP A 60 22.22 -3.77 6.49
CA TRP A 60 22.95 -4.89 5.88
C TRP A 60 24.37 -4.51 5.43
N GLU A 61 24.54 -3.34 4.82
CA GLU A 61 25.86 -2.82 4.45
C GLU A 61 26.72 -2.52 5.69
N ALA A 62 26.12 -1.99 6.77
CA ALA A 62 26.80 -1.69 8.03
C ALA A 62 27.26 -2.94 8.78
N GLU A 63 26.52 -4.03 8.68
CA GLU A 63 26.87 -5.34 9.25
C GLU A 63 27.90 -6.11 8.41
N GLY A 64 28.38 -5.52 7.31
CA GLY A 64 29.39 -6.14 6.46
C GLY A 64 28.84 -7.16 5.48
N ARG A 65 27.59 -6.97 5.03
CA ARG A 65 26.88 -7.83 4.08
C ARG A 65 26.75 -9.28 4.56
N PRO A 66 26.11 -9.52 5.73
CA PRO A 66 25.93 -10.87 6.22
C PRO A 66 25.14 -11.74 5.25
N VAL A 67 25.50 -13.01 5.25
CA VAL A 67 24.85 -14.08 4.50
C VAL A 67 24.51 -15.23 5.43
N ASP A 68 23.46 -15.97 5.09
CA ASP A 68 23.07 -17.16 5.84
C ASP A 68 23.94 -18.38 5.47
N GLY A 69 23.64 -19.53 6.08
CA GLY A 69 24.34 -20.79 5.80
C GLY A 69 24.17 -21.32 4.36
N THR A 70 23.31 -20.70 3.56
CA THR A 70 23.08 -21.01 2.13
C THR A 70 23.58 -19.92 1.19
N SER A 71 24.35 -18.95 1.70
CA SER A 71 24.89 -17.80 0.95
C SER A 71 23.82 -16.83 0.41
N ARG A 72 22.67 -16.73 1.11
CA ARG A 72 21.64 -15.71 0.83
C ARG A 72 21.92 -14.46 1.66
N ASN A 73 21.77 -13.28 1.06
CA ASN A 73 21.88 -12.03 1.79
C ASN A 73 20.74 -11.91 2.81
N ILE A 74 21.09 -11.69 4.08
CA ILE A 74 20.14 -11.56 5.18
C ILE A 74 20.53 -10.39 6.07
N VAL A 75 19.57 -9.82 6.79
CA VAL A 75 19.82 -8.85 7.86
C VAL A 75 18.71 -8.95 8.91
N GLU A 76 19.04 -8.75 10.19
CA GLU A 76 18.04 -8.71 11.26
C GLU A 76 17.48 -7.30 11.38
N TYR A 77 16.29 -7.06 10.83
CA TYR A 77 15.62 -5.77 10.90
C TYR A 77 14.46 -5.80 11.90
N ASP A 78 14.53 -4.94 12.93
CA ASP A 78 13.50 -4.82 13.97
C ASP A 78 13.11 -6.17 14.61
N GLY A 79 14.10 -7.03 14.88
CA GLY A 79 13.92 -8.36 15.46
C GLY A 79 13.39 -9.42 14.50
N THR A 80 13.25 -9.10 13.21
CA THR A 80 12.86 -10.03 12.15
C THR A 80 13.98 -10.17 11.12
N GLU A 81 14.34 -11.40 10.79
CA GLU A 81 15.33 -11.65 9.74
C GLU A 81 14.69 -11.50 8.35
N VAL A 82 15.23 -10.59 7.55
CA VAL A 82 14.77 -10.29 6.19
C VAL A 82 15.78 -10.77 5.16
N LEU A 83 15.28 -11.32 4.06
CA LEU A 83 16.05 -11.72 2.89
C LEU A 83 16.19 -10.55 1.93
N LEU A 84 17.38 -10.43 1.37
CA LEU A 84 17.72 -9.40 0.41
C LEU A 84 18.08 -9.99 -0.95
N THR A 85 18.01 -9.19 -1.99
CA THR A 85 18.48 -9.52 -3.32
C THR A 85 19.97 -9.87 -3.28
N THR A 86 20.33 -10.86 -4.10
CA THR A 86 21.72 -11.18 -4.44
C THR A 86 22.02 -10.53 -5.79
N GLU A 87 23.27 -10.11 -5.99
CA GLU A 87 23.70 -9.48 -7.24
C GLU A 87 23.54 -10.45 -8.41
N ASP A 88 22.89 -10.00 -9.48
CA ASP A 88 22.77 -10.71 -10.74
C ASP A 88 22.87 -9.71 -11.89
N ASP A 89 24.11 -9.52 -12.37
CA ASP A 89 24.43 -8.58 -13.44
C ASP A 89 23.73 -8.94 -14.77
N ALA A 90 23.48 -10.23 -15.02
CA ALA A 90 22.81 -10.67 -16.24
C ALA A 90 21.36 -10.19 -16.30
N ASN A 91 20.77 -10.00 -15.12
CA ASN A 91 19.38 -9.66 -14.91
C ASN A 91 19.20 -8.27 -14.28
N ASN A 92 20.20 -7.39 -14.31
CA ASN A 92 20.18 -6.04 -13.72
C ASN A 92 19.73 -5.99 -12.24
N VAL A 93 19.98 -7.04 -11.47
CA VAL A 93 19.59 -7.11 -10.06
C VAL A 93 20.74 -6.63 -9.19
N ARG A 94 20.49 -5.57 -8.43
CA ARG A 94 21.46 -5.05 -7.45
C ARG A 94 21.28 -5.79 -6.12
N PRO A 95 22.36 -6.08 -5.37
CA PRO A 95 22.26 -6.77 -4.09
C PRO A 95 21.74 -5.86 -2.98
N GLY A 96 21.13 -6.42 -1.94
CA GLY A 96 20.83 -5.71 -0.70
C GLY A 96 19.45 -5.05 -0.62
N TYR A 97 18.50 -5.44 -1.47
CA TYR A 97 17.13 -4.93 -1.45
C TYR A 97 16.13 -5.99 -0.99
N VAL A 98 15.13 -5.59 -0.22
CA VAL A 98 14.24 -6.53 0.49
C VAL A 98 13.42 -7.35 -0.49
N VAL A 99 13.38 -8.67 -0.30
CA VAL A 99 12.58 -9.60 -1.12
C VAL A 99 11.59 -10.45 -0.34
N ALA A 100 11.87 -10.79 0.93
CA ALA A 100 11.02 -11.65 1.75
C ALA A 100 11.54 -11.71 3.20
N THR A 101 10.94 -12.54 4.05
CA THR A 101 11.53 -13.00 5.32
C THR A 101 12.14 -14.40 5.16
N THR A 102 13.06 -14.81 6.05
CA THR A 102 13.73 -16.12 5.95
C THR A 102 12.81 -17.34 6.11
N GLY A 103 11.59 -17.14 6.63
CA GLY A 103 10.51 -18.15 6.66
C GLY A 103 9.59 -18.17 5.43
N GLY A 104 9.80 -17.28 4.46
CA GLY A 104 8.93 -17.06 3.31
C GLY A 104 9.23 -17.93 2.08
N VAL A 105 8.50 -17.64 0.99
CA VAL A 105 8.43 -18.47 -0.23
C VAL A 105 9.69 -18.40 -1.12
N ASN A 106 10.67 -17.55 -0.81
CA ASN A 106 11.86 -17.33 -1.65
C ASN A 106 13.19 -17.67 -0.99
N ALA A 107 14.02 -18.44 -1.69
CA ALA A 107 15.40 -18.72 -1.30
C ALA A 107 16.41 -17.70 -1.86
N GLY A 108 16.03 -16.42 -2.01
CA GLY A 108 16.98 -15.29 -2.08
C GLY A 108 18.17 -15.39 -3.05
N ALA A 109 18.02 -15.94 -4.26
CA ALA A 109 19.10 -15.98 -5.25
C ALA A 109 18.59 -15.50 -6.63
N GLY A 110 18.77 -14.21 -6.91
CA GLY A 110 18.71 -13.65 -8.28
C GLY A 110 17.34 -13.30 -8.87
N LEU A 111 16.24 -13.24 -8.09
CA LEU A 111 14.86 -13.06 -8.59
C LEU A 111 14.43 -14.09 -9.67
N GLY A 112 15.19 -15.18 -9.84
CA GLY A 112 15.01 -16.26 -10.82
C GLY A 112 13.94 -17.30 -10.47
N GLY A 113 12.72 -16.84 -10.14
CA GLY A 113 11.56 -17.68 -9.84
C GLY A 113 11.20 -17.73 -8.35
N GLY A 114 9.91 -17.90 -8.06
CA GLY A 114 9.37 -18.05 -6.69
C GLY A 114 8.84 -16.75 -6.07
N PHE A 115 9.19 -15.59 -6.63
CA PHE A 115 8.63 -14.32 -6.17
C PHE A 115 7.15 -14.24 -6.55
N THR A 116 6.31 -14.05 -5.55
CA THR A 116 4.85 -14.02 -5.67
C THR A 116 4.27 -12.86 -4.87
N VAL A 117 2.96 -12.66 -4.99
CA VAL A 117 2.23 -11.67 -4.18
C VAL A 117 2.37 -11.90 -2.67
N ALA A 118 2.61 -13.15 -2.23
CA ALA A 118 2.87 -13.43 -0.82
C ALA A 118 4.10 -12.70 -0.30
N ASN A 119 5.13 -12.56 -1.13
CA ASN A 119 6.34 -11.82 -0.77
C ASN A 119 6.07 -10.32 -0.63
N CYS A 120 5.23 -9.74 -1.48
CA CYS A 120 4.80 -8.35 -1.33
C CYS A 120 4.11 -8.12 0.03
N ILE A 121 3.26 -9.06 0.45
CA ILE A 121 2.62 -9.01 1.76
C ILE A 121 3.65 -9.15 2.90
N GLU A 122 4.58 -10.10 2.78
CA GLU A 122 5.65 -10.28 3.78
C GLU A 122 6.52 -9.03 3.91
N ILE A 123 6.96 -8.44 2.79
CA ILE A 123 7.75 -7.21 2.82
C ILE A 123 6.96 -6.11 3.54
N TRP A 124 5.70 -5.89 3.15
CA TRP A 124 4.82 -4.91 3.80
C TRP A 124 4.71 -5.12 5.30
N GLN A 125 4.55 -6.37 5.75
CA GLN A 125 4.32 -6.70 7.15
C GLN A 125 5.57 -6.61 8.02
N ASN A 126 6.77 -6.77 7.44
CA ASN A 126 7.99 -6.93 8.23
C ASN A 126 8.93 -5.71 8.17
N ILE A 127 8.81 -4.82 7.17
CA ILE A 127 9.65 -3.62 7.11
C ILE A 127 9.01 -2.39 7.76
N LEU A 128 7.68 -2.41 7.95
CA LEU A 128 6.92 -1.32 8.57
C LEU A 128 6.68 -1.64 10.04
N GLN A 129 6.85 -0.66 10.93
CA GLN A 129 6.67 -0.86 12.39
C GLN A 129 5.21 -1.12 12.80
N GLN A 130 4.25 -0.56 12.07
CA GLN A 130 2.81 -0.73 12.30
C GLN A 130 2.09 -0.77 10.94
N PRO A 131 2.25 -1.87 10.18
CA PRO A 131 1.69 -1.96 8.84
C PRO A 131 0.15 -1.96 8.93
N PRO A 132 -0.53 -1.11 8.15
CA PRO A 132 -1.97 -1.26 7.92
C PRO A 132 -2.28 -2.65 7.35
N GLY A 133 -3.51 -3.13 7.55
CA GLY A 133 -3.89 -4.45 7.04
C GLY A 133 -3.85 -4.51 5.52
N ILE A 134 -3.30 -5.61 5.00
CA ILE A 134 -3.13 -5.85 3.56
C ILE A 134 -3.63 -7.25 3.19
N SER A 135 -4.23 -7.39 2.02
CA SER A 135 -4.59 -8.69 1.43
C SER A 135 -4.20 -8.71 -0.05
N SER A 136 -3.99 -9.89 -0.63
CA SER A 136 -3.86 -10.10 -2.08
C SER A 136 -5.16 -10.56 -2.74
N ASN A 137 -6.24 -10.74 -1.97
CA ASN A 137 -7.51 -11.25 -2.43
C ASN A 137 -8.61 -10.22 -2.23
N VAL A 138 -9.21 -9.78 -3.34
CA VAL A 138 -10.34 -8.82 -3.31
C VAL A 138 -11.55 -9.35 -2.54
N ALA A 139 -11.71 -10.67 -2.42
CA ALA A 139 -12.79 -11.26 -1.63
C ALA A 139 -12.68 -10.89 -0.13
N ASP A 140 -11.45 -10.72 0.38
CA ASP A 140 -11.23 -10.35 1.78
C ASP A 140 -11.70 -8.92 2.05
N LEU A 141 -11.50 -8.01 1.08
CA LEU A 141 -11.96 -6.62 1.14
C LEU A 141 -13.48 -6.50 1.17
N ASN A 142 -14.16 -7.42 0.48
CA ASN A 142 -15.61 -7.47 0.34
C ASN A 142 -16.30 -8.34 1.42
N GLY A 143 -15.52 -9.12 2.18
CA GLY A 143 -16.02 -10.01 3.22
C GLY A 143 -16.32 -9.30 4.55
N ALA A 144 -16.78 -10.09 5.54
CA ALA A 144 -17.09 -9.59 6.88
C ALA A 144 -15.89 -8.96 7.61
N SER A 145 -14.67 -9.35 7.23
CA SER A 145 -13.41 -8.84 7.76
C SER A 145 -12.85 -7.68 6.92
N GLY A 146 -13.57 -7.20 5.90
CA GLY A 146 -13.08 -6.19 4.96
C GLY A 146 -12.61 -4.91 5.63
N GLY A 147 -13.18 -4.53 6.78
CA GLY A 147 -12.76 -3.36 7.55
C GLY A 147 -11.35 -3.45 8.16
N GLN A 148 -10.73 -4.63 8.17
CA GLN A 148 -9.37 -4.83 8.67
C GLN A 148 -8.30 -4.54 7.62
N PHE A 149 -8.68 -4.52 6.34
CA PHE A 149 -7.76 -4.33 5.22
C PHE A 149 -7.88 -2.91 4.67
N ASN A 150 -6.76 -2.21 4.59
CA ASN A 150 -6.63 -0.88 4.00
C ASN A 150 -5.94 -0.94 2.63
N TYR A 151 -5.17 -1.99 2.36
CA TYR A 151 -4.42 -2.15 1.10
C TYR A 151 -4.71 -3.47 0.41
N LEU A 152 -4.59 -3.46 -0.92
CA LEU A 152 -4.58 -4.64 -1.76
C LEU A 152 -3.19 -4.79 -2.40
N ALA A 153 -2.56 -5.95 -2.22
CA ALA A 153 -1.32 -6.32 -2.89
C ALA A 153 -1.64 -6.95 -4.27
N ALA A 154 -0.94 -6.48 -5.29
CA ALA A 154 -0.83 -7.13 -6.59
C ALA A 154 0.64 -7.34 -6.92
N PHE A 155 0.90 -8.23 -7.86
CA PHE A 155 2.26 -8.62 -8.24
C PHE A 155 2.34 -8.95 -9.72
N SER A 156 3.50 -8.67 -10.33
CA SER A 156 3.87 -9.14 -11.66
C SER A 156 5.36 -9.40 -11.78
N GLY A 157 5.71 -10.23 -12.76
CA GLY A 157 7.08 -10.52 -13.14
C GLY A 157 7.75 -11.48 -12.17
N GLY A 158 7.40 -12.76 -12.22
CA GLY A 158 7.99 -13.79 -11.36
C GLY A 158 9.44 -14.17 -11.70
N THR A 159 10.09 -13.49 -12.64
CA THR A 159 11.44 -13.79 -13.13
C THR A 159 12.26 -12.50 -13.26
N ASP A 160 13.49 -12.56 -12.76
CA ASP A 160 14.56 -11.59 -13.00
C ASP A 160 14.23 -10.16 -12.52
N ASP A 161 14.67 -9.12 -13.24
CA ASP A 161 14.38 -7.73 -12.87
C ASP A 161 12.90 -7.35 -12.95
N GLY A 162 12.04 -8.18 -13.54
CA GLY A 162 10.64 -7.90 -13.78
C GLY A 162 9.75 -7.95 -12.54
N ALA A 163 10.25 -8.42 -11.39
CA ALA A 163 9.48 -8.53 -10.15
C ALA A 163 9.04 -7.16 -9.66
N VAL A 164 7.73 -6.92 -9.60
CA VAL A 164 7.14 -5.68 -9.13
C VAL A 164 5.97 -5.99 -8.22
N CYS A 165 6.07 -5.53 -6.98
CA CYS A 165 4.96 -5.45 -6.05
C CYS A 165 4.19 -4.16 -6.31
N GLN A 166 2.86 -4.21 -6.25
CA GLN A 166 2.00 -3.04 -6.33
C GLN A 166 1.03 -3.04 -5.17
N TYR A 167 0.91 -1.90 -4.50
CA TYR A 167 0.11 -1.73 -3.29
C TYR A 167 -0.97 -0.69 -3.57
N TYR A 168 -2.23 -1.12 -3.66
CA TYR A 168 -3.38 -0.25 -3.91
C TYR A 168 -4.03 0.18 -2.61
N LEU A 169 -4.40 1.46 -2.51
CA LEU A 169 -5.26 1.97 -1.43
C LEU A 169 -6.71 1.52 -1.67
N LYS A 170 -7.25 0.72 -0.75
CA LYS A 170 -8.60 0.12 -0.86
C LYS A 170 -9.69 1.15 -1.20
N GLU A 171 -9.65 2.32 -0.57
CA GLU A 171 -10.68 3.36 -0.72
C GLU A 171 -10.76 3.94 -2.13
N THR A 172 -9.71 3.75 -2.92
CA THR A 172 -9.62 4.23 -4.31
C THR A 172 -9.87 3.13 -5.33
N LEU A 173 -10.10 1.89 -4.88
CA LEU A 173 -10.38 0.79 -5.77
C LEU A 173 -11.76 0.96 -6.44
N PRO A 174 -11.87 0.59 -7.73
CA PRO A 174 -13.15 0.57 -8.43
C PRO A 174 -14.16 -0.35 -7.73
N GLN A 175 -15.42 0.05 -7.79
CA GLN A 175 -16.52 -0.72 -7.21
C GLN A 175 -17.59 -1.01 -8.26
N THR A 176 -18.08 -2.25 -8.29
CA THR A 176 -19.21 -2.68 -9.10
C THR A 176 -20.26 -3.27 -8.18
N GLY A 177 -21.46 -2.66 -8.13
CA GLY A 177 -22.54 -3.13 -7.26
C GLY A 177 -22.21 -3.04 -5.76
N GLY A 178 -21.37 -2.08 -5.35
CA GLY A 178 -20.95 -1.88 -3.96
C GLY A 178 -19.87 -2.84 -3.47
N SER A 179 -19.30 -3.67 -4.36
CA SER A 179 -18.14 -4.51 -4.06
C SER A 179 -16.92 -4.01 -4.81
N TYR A 180 -15.77 -3.99 -4.13
CA TYR A 180 -14.47 -3.69 -4.73
C TYR A 180 -14.15 -4.74 -5.81
N THR A 181 -13.62 -4.29 -6.95
CA THR A 181 -13.11 -5.18 -7.99
C THR A 181 -11.60 -5.25 -7.94
N ASN A 182 -11.04 -6.41 -8.32
CA ASN A 182 -9.59 -6.57 -8.39
C ASN A 182 -9.11 -5.86 -9.66
N PRO A 183 -8.29 -4.80 -9.55
CA PRO A 183 -7.71 -4.13 -10.72
C PRO A 183 -6.71 -5.02 -11.47
N GLY A 184 -6.28 -6.14 -10.87
CA GLY A 184 -5.16 -6.92 -11.35
C GLY A 184 -3.83 -6.22 -11.03
N PHE A 185 -2.81 -6.55 -11.81
CA PHE A 185 -1.56 -5.80 -11.83
C PHE A 185 -1.50 -4.95 -13.09
N ASP A 186 -1.15 -3.68 -12.95
CA ASP A 186 -0.99 -2.75 -14.06
C ASP A 186 0.23 -1.86 -13.81
N VAL A 187 1.34 -2.09 -14.55
CA VAL A 187 2.59 -1.29 -14.47
C VAL A 187 2.38 0.17 -14.83
N SER A 188 1.37 0.44 -15.68
CA SER A 188 1.05 1.79 -16.11
C SER A 188 0.26 2.49 -15.03
N ALA A 189 -0.61 1.74 -14.33
CA ALA A 189 -1.50 2.18 -13.25
C ALA A 189 -2.13 3.54 -13.53
N THR A 190 -2.37 3.90 -14.79
CA THR A 190 -2.78 5.26 -15.20
C THR A 190 -4.30 5.45 -15.17
N ALA A 191 -5.05 4.45 -14.70
CA ALA A 191 -6.50 4.46 -14.78
C ALA A 191 -7.23 3.86 -13.57
N VAL A 192 -6.54 3.26 -12.58
CA VAL A 192 -7.24 2.48 -11.54
C VAL A 192 -6.60 2.63 -10.17
N GLY A 193 -7.24 3.44 -9.31
CA GLY A 193 -6.94 3.58 -7.88
C GLY A 193 -5.56 4.15 -7.56
N ASN A 194 -5.43 4.79 -6.41
CA ASN A 194 -4.15 5.25 -5.91
C ASN A 194 -3.32 4.05 -5.47
N SER A 195 -2.08 3.97 -5.96
CA SER A 195 -1.18 2.88 -5.62
C SER A 195 0.27 3.34 -5.63
N PHE A 196 1.16 2.49 -5.12
CA PHE A 196 2.58 2.61 -5.41
C PHE A 196 3.18 1.25 -5.71
N THR A 197 4.26 1.24 -6.48
CA THR A 197 5.00 0.03 -6.80
C THR A 197 6.32 -0.04 -6.04
N TYR A 198 6.80 -1.25 -5.83
CA TYR A 198 8.14 -1.54 -5.34
C TYR A 198 8.78 -2.61 -6.22
N GLN A 199 9.97 -2.29 -6.74
CA GLN A 199 10.76 -3.20 -7.56
C GLN A 199 12.06 -3.56 -6.81
N PRO A 200 12.22 -4.80 -6.32
CA PRO A 200 13.39 -5.22 -5.56
C PRO A 200 14.69 -5.21 -6.36
N SER A 201 14.68 -5.33 -7.69
CA SER A 201 15.91 -5.36 -8.49
C SER A 201 16.73 -4.05 -8.39
N ASN A 202 16.04 -2.91 -8.25
CA ASN A 202 16.65 -1.58 -8.23
C ASN A 202 16.20 -0.70 -7.05
N SER A 203 15.31 -1.20 -6.18
CA SER A 203 14.66 -0.45 -5.10
C SER A 203 13.87 0.77 -5.56
N SER A 204 13.34 0.73 -6.78
CA SER A 204 12.44 1.76 -7.27
C SER A 204 11.12 1.69 -6.51
N VAL A 205 10.69 2.84 -5.98
CA VAL A 205 9.36 3.05 -5.43
C VAL A 205 8.71 4.16 -6.24
N VAL A 206 7.61 3.85 -6.93
CA VAL A 206 6.92 4.80 -7.81
C VAL A 206 5.47 4.93 -7.35
N VAL A 207 5.03 6.16 -7.13
CA VAL A 207 3.65 6.48 -6.74
C VAL A 207 2.80 6.76 -7.96
N TYR A 208 1.58 6.25 -7.95
CA TYR A 208 0.55 6.46 -8.97
C TYR A 208 -0.71 7.00 -8.28
N VAL A 209 -1.03 8.25 -8.58
CA VAL A 209 -2.24 8.93 -8.11
C VAL A 209 -3.20 9.02 -9.29
N ASN A 210 -4.38 8.43 -9.12
CA ASN A 210 -5.44 8.43 -10.11
C ASN A 210 -6.65 9.16 -9.52
N ASN A 211 -6.84 10.41 -9.95
CA ASN A 211 -8.00 11.25 -9.61
C ASN A 211 -9.17 11.00 -10.55
#